data_AF-A0A183BCH1-F1
#
_entry.id   AF-A0A183BCH1-F1
#
_cell.length_a   1.000
_cell.length_b   1.000
_cell.length_c   1.000
_cell.angle_alpha   90.00
_cell.angle_beta   90.00
_cell.angle_gamma   90.00
#
_symmetry.space_group_name_H-M   'P 1'
#
loop_
_entity.id
_entity.type
_entity.pdbx_description
1 polymer ?
#
loop_
_entity_poly.entity_id
_entity_poly.type
_entity_poly.pdbx_seq_one_letter_code
_entity_poly.pdbx_strand_id
1 'polypeptide(L)' 'LMERHGIGTDATHADHIETIKQRLYVGMEQAKFLVPGQLGMGLVDGYDTMGLEMSKPNLRAELEADLKL' A
#
# COMPACT_ATOMS: atom_id res chain seq x y z
N LEU A 1 -5.11 -5.02 -7.86
CA LEU A 1 -3.74 -4.45 -7.92
C LEU A 1 -2.80 -5.21 -6.99
N MET A 2 -3.07 -5.25 -5.68
CA MET A 2 -2.26 -6.00 -4.70
C MET A 2 -2.01 -7.47 -5.11
N GLU A 3 -3.08 -8.23 -5.42
CA GLU A 3 -2.98 -9.61 -5.95
C GLU A 3 -2.08 -9.70 -7.19
N ARG A 4 -2.28 -8.81 -8.17
CA ARG A 4 -1.47 -8.77 -9.41
C ARG A 4 0.02 -8.54 -9.14
N HIS A 5 0.35 -7.82 -8.07
CA HIS A 5 1.73 -7.52 -7.69
C HIS A 5 2.28 -8.43 -6.58
N GLY A 6 1.52 -9.43 -6.14
CA GLY A 6 1.99 -10.41 -5.15
C GLY A 6 2.23 -9.84 -3.76
N ILE A 7 1.46 -8.82 -3.34
CA ILE A 7 1.51 -8.26 -1.97
C ILE A 7 0.20 -8.51 -1.23
N GLY A 8 0.25 -8.66 0.09
CA GLY A 8 -0.91 -9.00 0.91
C GLY A 8 -1.34 -10.47 0.75
N THR A 9 -0.38 -11.39 0.60
CA THR A 9 -0.65 -12.84 0.50
C THR A 9 -1.31 -13.37 1.77
N ASP A 10 -1.83 -14.59 1.70
CA ASP A 10 -2.43 -15.29 2.86
C ASP A 10 -3.61 -14.54 3.48
N ALA A 11 -4.48 -14.02 2.61
CA ALA A 11 -5.71 -13.30 2.95
C ALA A 11 -5.53 -11.98 3.75
N THR A 12 -4.34 -11.37 3.71
CA THR A 12 -4.02 -10.14 4.47
C THR A 12 -4.34 -8.82 3.75
N HIS A 13 -4.90 -8.88 2.54
CA HIS A 13 -5.33 -7.70 1.77
C HIS A 13 -6.20 -6.72 2.58
N ALA A 14 -7.18 -7.26 3.32
CA ALA A 14 -8.13 -6.46 4.09
C ALA A 14 -7.43 -5.68 5.21
N ASP A 15 -6.48 -6.30 5.89
CA ASP A 15 -5.76 -5.70 7.01
C ASP A 15 -4.90 -4.51 6.56
N HIS A 16 -4.22 -4.65 5.42
CA HIS A 16 -3.42 -3.56 4.85
C HIS A 16 -4.29 -2.38 4.39
N ILE A 17 -5.42 -2.66 3.73
CA ILE A 17 -6.37 -1.62 3.31
C ILE A 17 -6.99 -0.91 4.52
N GLU A 18 -7.36 -1.66 5.56
CA GLU A 18 -7.93 -1.09 6.76
C GLU A 18 -6.91 -0.23 7.52
N THR A 19 -5.65 -0.65 7.56
CA THR A 19 -4.56 0.11 8.20
C THR A 19 -4.39 1.51 7.57
N ILE A 20 -4.37 1.61 6.24
CA ILE A 20 -4.19 2.92 5.56
C ILE A 20 -5.42 3.83 5.73
N LYS A 21 -6.62 3.25 5.88
CA LYS A 21 -7.84 3.99 6.23
C LYS A 21 -7.79 4.51 7.66
N GLN A 22 -7.43 3.67 8.63
CA GLN A 22 -7.34 4.05 10.05
C GLN A 22 -6.29 5.13 10.29
N ARG A 23 -5.20 5.13 9.50
CA ARG A 23 -4.15 6.15 9.55
C ARG A 23 -4.48 7.43 8.79
N LEU A 24 -5.66 7.53 8.18
CA LEU A 24 -6.12 8.70 7.42
C LEU A 24 -5.19 9.05 6.23
N TYR A 25 -4.48 8.07 5.68
CA TYR A 25 -3.72 8.25 4.44
C TYR A 25 -4.64 8.27 3.22
N VAL A 26 -5.78 7.59 3.34
CA VAL A 26 -6.85 7.57 2.34
C VAL A 26 -8.20 7.78 3.02
N GLY A 27 -9.12 8.42 2.31
CA GLY A 27 -10.55 8.50 2.64
C GLY A 27 -11.39 7.62 1.71
N MET A 28 -12.67 7.45 2.05
CA MET A 28 -13.65 6.76 1.21
C MET A 28 -14.56 7.77 0.52
N GLU A 29 -14.59 7.74 -0.81
CA GLU A 29 -15.55 8.48 -1.62
C GLU A 29 -16.62 7.52 -2.16
N GLN A 30 -17.90 7.93 -2.08
CA GLN A 30 -19.06 7.12 -2.49
C GLN A 30 -19.08 5.70 -1.87
N ALA A 31 -18.46 5.54 -0.70
CA ALA A 31 -18.25 4.25 -0.02
C ALA A 31 -17.56 3.16 -0.89
N LYS A 32 -16.91 3.54 -1.99
CA LYS A 32 -16.34 2.60 -2.96
C LYS A 32 -14.91 2.94 -3.38
N PHE A 33 -14.58 4.22 -3.46
CA PHE A 33 -13.29 4.67 -3.97
C PHE A 33 -12.39 5.13 -2.84
N LEU A 34 -11.11 4.72 -2.89
CA LEU A 34 -10.08 5.22 -2.00
C LEU A 34 -9.48 6.49 -2.60
N VAL A 35 -9.59 7.60 -1.86
CA VAL A 35 -9.07 8.91 -2.28
C VAL A 35 -7.91 9.28 -1.35
N PRO A 36 -6.69 9.54 -1.86
CA PRO A 36 -5.56 9.89 -1.01
C PRO A 36 -5.77 11.24 -0.32
N GLY A 37 -5.42 11.32 0.96
CA GLY A 37 -5.32 12.58 1.69
C GLY A 37 -3.98 13.26 1.43
N GLN A 38 -3.85 14.53 1.84
CA GLN A 38 -2.61 15.29 1.67
C GLN A 38 -1.40 14.61 2.34
N LEU A 39 -1.58 14.07 3.55
CA LEU A 39 -0.51 13.34 4.25
C LEU A 39 -0.11 12.07 3.50
N GLY A 40 -1.09 11.27 3.05
CA GLY A 40 -0.82 10.03 2.30
C GLY A 40 -0.07 10.32 1.00
N MET A 41 -0.48 11.36 0.27
CA MET A 41 0.19 11.78 -0.95
C MET A 41 1.62 12.25 -0.69
N GLY A 42 1.80 13.14 0.30
CA GLY A 42 3.11 13.68 0.64
C GLY A 42 4.11 12.63 1.14
N LEU A 43 3.64 11.57 1.81
CA LEU A 43 4.50 10.45 2.19
C LEU A 43 5.01 9.69 0.96
N VAL A 44 4.12 9.36 0.02
CA VAL A 44 4.48 8.68 -1.23
C VAL A 44 5.45 9.52 -2.05
N ASP A 45 5.10 10.78 -2.31
CA ASP A 45 5.93 11.70 -3.11
C ASP A 45 7.28 11.98 -2.44
N GLY A 46 7.30 12.08 -1.11
CA GLY A 46 8.51 12.30 -0.34
C GLY A 46 9.52 11.16 -0.51
N TYR A 47 9.08 9.91 -0.40
CA TYR A 47 9.96 8.76 -0.62
C TYR A 47 10.42 8.65 -2.08
N ASP A 48 9.51 8.85 -3.04
CA ASP A 48 9.85 8.79 -4.47
C ASP A 48 10.88 9.89 -4.83
N THR A 49 10.75 11.10 -4.26
CA THR A 49 11.69 12.22 -4.48
C THR A 49 13.08 11.95 -3.89
N MET A 50 13.18 11.13 -2.85
CA MET A 50 14.48 10.68 -2.32
C MET A 50 15.19 9.68 -3.25
N GLY A 51 14.56 9.28 -4.36
CA GLY A 51 15.06 8.22 -5.25
C GLY A 51 14.93 6.82 -4.63
N LEU A 52 14.12 6.69 -3.58
CA LEU A 52 13.83 5.41 -2.93
C LEU A 52 12.51 4.90 -3.49
N GLU A 53 12.54 3.79 -4.22
CA GLU A 53 11.35 3.14 -4.81
C GLU A 53 10.49 2.42 -3.73
N MET A 54 10.30 3.04 -2.57
CA MET A 54 9.57 2.48 -1.41
C MET A 54 8.05 2.46 -1.63
N SER A 55 7.54 3.28 -2.56
CA SER A 55 6.13 3.24 -2.95
C SER A 55 5.79 2.05 -3.86
N LYS A 56 6.80 1.41 -4.46
CA LYS A 56 6.58 0.29 -5.38
C LYS A 56 6.43 -1.03 -4.61
N PRO A 57 5.63 -1.99 -5.11
CA PRO A 57 5.35 -3.22 -4.39
C PRO A 57 6.51 -4.24 -4.40
N ASN A 58 7.57 -4.01 -5.19
CA ASN A 58 8.59 -5.02 -5.51
C ASN A 58 9.27 -5.61 -4.26
N LEU A 59 9.81 -4.76 -3.38
CA LEU A 59 10.50 -5.21 -2.16
C LEU A 59 9.58 -6.03 -1.24
N ARG A 60 8.30 -5.66 -1.19
CA ARG A 60 7.32 -6.38 -0.37
C ARG A 60 6.93 -7.71 -0.99
N ALA A 61 6.78 -7.76 -2.30
CA ALA A 61 6.47 -8.98 -3.03
C ALA A 61 7.60 -10.02 -2.90
N GLU A 62 8.87 -9.58 -2.99
CA GLU A 62 10.04 -10.42 -2.74
C GLU A 62 10.03 -11.00 -1.32
N LEU A 63 9.82 -10.14 -0.31
CA LEU A 63 9.70 -10.58 1.08
C LEU A 63 8.58 -11.62 1.29
N GLU A 64 7.38 -11.37 0.76
CA GLU A 64 6.25 -12.29 0.91
C GLU A 64 6.46 -13.60 0.13
N ALA A 65 7.21 -13.57 -0.98
CA ALA A 65 7.60 -14.78 -1.69
C ALA A 65 8.56 -15.64 -0.86
N ASP A 66 9.54 -15.02 -0.18
CA ASP A 66 10.50 -15.72 0.68
C ASP A 66 9.83 -16.39 1.89
N LEU A 67 8.75 -15.81 2.43
CA LEU A 67 8.01 -16.37 3.57
C LEU A 67 7.18 -17.62 3.23
N LYS A 68 7.03 -17.95 1.95
CA LYS A 68 6.29 -19.15 1.50
C LYS A 68 7.17 -20.40 1.41
N LEU A 69 8.48 -20.28 1.59
CA LEU A 69 9.46 -21.36 1.65
C LEU A 69 9.54 -21.97 3.07
#